data_AF-A0AAW0E649-F1
#
_entry.id   AF-A0AAW0E649-F1
#
_cell.length_a   1.000
_cell.length_b   1.000
_cell.length_c   1.000
_cell.angle_alpha   90.00
_cell.angle_beta   90.00
_cell.angle_gamma   90.00
#
_symmetry.space_group_name_H-M   'P 1'
#
loop_
_entity.id
_entity.type
_entity.pdbx_description
1 polymer ?
#
loop_
_entity_poly.entity_id
_entity_poly.type
_entity_poly.pdbx_seq_one_letter_code
_entity_poly.pdbx_strand_id
1 'polypeptide(L)'
;MKFEVEVVGDFEHHNPASEASVSACEAGEDPPDELVQWDFSPGYLQCRWNKLMIKKIVDTLLAEHEEEQEDFIEVGANRVFMENAMKDKLATWRGSWHKFQPRFSSATQHVETLAEARARAVQAKEQHQLQMRSLALKTRKLEDRIETSTHTIELKILTGTARDVETWKRMKDMVGHLGIWGMSSEEEADVMLDGQLVRIYKVKVCIWREPSIADYLRFVDAQTALNKKNQPGPKPAPRVRNPQHGFGKAAAPPGLPRNLYSSTWLDTKTPAYIETLNIPKEVFELFVAATDRMNL
;
A
#
# COMPACT_ATOMS: atom_id res chain seq x y z
N MET A 1 2.16 -0.02 34.58
CA MET A 1 3.55 -0.30 34.07
C MET A 1 3.83 0.55 32.84
N LYS A 2 4.87 1.42 32.80
CA LYS A 2 5.13 2.28 31.63
C LYS A 2 6.03 1.59 30.60
N PHE A 3 5.47 1.26 29.44
CA PHE A 3 6.26 0.98 28.25
C PHE A 3 6.68 2.33 27.64
N GLU A 4 7.98 2.57 27.44
CA GLU A 4 8.46 3.70 26.63
C GLU A 4 8.26 3.46 25.11
N VAL A 5 7.47 2.45 24.75
CA VAL A 5 7.37 1.86 23.43
C VAL A 5 5.88 1.80 23.08
N GLU A 6 5.38 2.83 22.41
CA GLU A 6 3.96 3.02 22.11
C GLU A 6 3.60 2.50 20.72
N VAL A 7 4.56 2.46 19.79
CA VAL A 7 4.36 2.00 18.41
C VAL A 7 5.39 0.96 17.97
N VAL A 8 5.04 0.14 16.98
CA VAL A 8 5.92 -0.90 16.40
C VAL A 8 7.27 -0.34 15.90
N GLY A 9 7.32 0.96 15.59
CA GLY A 9 8.53 1.69 15.20
C GLY A 9 9.49 1.99 16.36
N ASP A 10 9.06 1.87 17.61
CA ASP A 10 9.92 2.14 18.77
C ASP A 10 10.85 0.95 19.05
N PHE A 11 10.47 -0.26 18.58
CA PHE A 11 11.31 -1.45 18.63
C PHE A 11 12.49 -1.43 17.65
N GLU A 12 12.61 -0.39 16.82
CA GLU A 12 13.78 -0.17 15.95
C GLU A 12 15.08 -0.02 16.77
N HIS A 13 14.96 0.47 18.00
CA HIS A 13 16.06 0.68 18.95
C HIS A 13 16.01 -0.26 20.15
N HIS A 14 15.17 -1.30 20.08
CA HIS A 14 15.03 -2.26 21.17
C HIS A 14 16.38 -2.91 21.48
N ASN A 15 16.76 -2.86 22.75
CA ASN A 15 17.89 -3.60 23.29
C ASN A 15 17.37 -4.93 23.84
N PRO A 16 17.65 -6.08 23.19
CA PRO A 16 17.18 -7.38 23.66
C PRO A 16 17.72 -7.72 25.04
N ALA A 17 16.99 -8.59 25.75
CA ALA A 17 17.49 -9.17 26.99
C ALA A 17 18.84 -9.87 26.73
N SER A 18 19.79 -9.70 27.65
CA SER A 18 21.11 -10.30 27.49
C SER A 18 21.02 -11.83 27.55
N GLU A 19 21.86 -12.54 26.79
CA GLU A 19 21.89 -14.00 26.79
C GLU A 19 22.14 -14.58 28.20
N ALA A 20 22.96 -13.89 29.01
CA ALA A 20 23.21 -14.26 30.40
C ALA A 20 21.94 -14.15 31.26
N SER A 21 21.16 -13.08 31.12
CA SER A 21 19.90 -12.88 31.85
C SER A 21 18.84 -13.90 31.42
N VAL A 22 18.72 -14.16 30.11
CA VAL A 22 17.80 -15.18 29.59
C VAL A 22 18.20 -16.56 30.12
N SER A 23 19.49 -16.91 30.10
CA SER A 23 19.98 -18.20 30.61
C SER A 23 19.77 -18.38 32.11
N ALA A 24 20.02 -17.35 32.90
CA ALA A 24 19.76 -17.34 34.34
C ALA A 24 18.26 -17.56 34.62
N CYS A 25 17.40 -16.92 33.82
CA CYS A 25 15.96 -17.11 33.92
C CYS A 25 15.53 -18.55 33.58
N GLU A 26 16.09 -19.14 32.53
CA GLU A 26 15.86 -20.55 32.21
C GLU A 26 16.32 -21.48 33.36
N ALA A 27 17.39 -21.12 34.08
CA ALA A 27 17.93 -21.90 35.19
C ALA A 27 17.11 -21.83 36.49
N GLY A 28 16.18 -20.90 36.63
CA GLY A 28 15.41 -20.76 37.87
C GLY A 28 15.04 -19.33 38.22
N GLU A 29 15.88 -18.38 37.84
CA GLU A 29 15.73 -16.98 38.26
C GLU A 29 14.54 -16.31 37.57
N ASP A 30 13.96 -15.30 38.21
CA ASP A 30 12.89 -14.50 37.63
C ASP A 30 13.49 -13.28 36.91
N PRO A 31 12.86 -12.80 35.82
CA PRO A 31 13.33 -11.62 35.12
C PRO A 31 13.26 -10.39 36.04
N PRO A 32 14.20 -9.43 35.95
CA PRO A 32 14.20 -8.23 36.77
C PRO A 32 12.90 -7.44 36.62
N ASP A 33 12.31 -7.02 37.75
CA ASP A 33 10.99 -6.40 37.72
C ASP A 33 10.93 -5.05 37.00
N GLU A 34 12.05 -4.35 36.96
CA GLU A 34 12.19 -2.97 36.46
C GLU A 34 12.50 -2.90 34.95
N LEU A 35 12.91 -4.02 34.33
CA LEU A 35 13.39 -4.03 32.94
C LEU A 35 12.44 -4.80 32.02
N VAL A 36 11.69 -4.05 31.21
CA VAL A 36 10.82 -4.63 30.18
C VAL A 36 11.60 -4.89 28.91
N GLN A 37 12.44 -5.91 28.95
CA GLN A 37 13.25 -6.33 27.80
C GLN A 37 12.70 -7.61 27.19
N TRP A 38 12.54 -7.62 25.88
CA TRP A 38 12.17 -8.82 25.13
C TRP A 38 13.41 -9.56 24.65
N ASP A 39 13.39 -10.88 24.74
CA ASP A 39 14.33 -11.73 24.02
C ASP A 39 13.85 -11.91 22.56
N PHE A 40 14.76 -11.76 21.60
CA PHE A 40 14.50 -11.98 20.17
C PHE A 40 15.36 -13.08 19.55
N SER A 41 16.03 -13.89 20.38
CA SER A 41 16.81 -15.05 19.97
C SER A 41 15.98 -16.13 19.26
N PRO A 42 16.61 -17.11 18.59
CA PRO A 42 15.90 -18.28 18.07
C PRO A 42 15.12 -19.00 19.19
N GLY A 43 13.82 -19.24 18.96
CA GLY A 43 12.96 -19.85 19.99
C GLY A 43 12.36 -18.86 20.99
N TYR A 44 12.50 -17.55 20.79
CA TYR A 44 11.99 -16.50 21.69
C TYR A 44 10.53 -16.65 22.17
N LEU A 45 9.61 -17.21 21.39
CA LEU A 45 8.22 -17.42 21.86
C LEU A 45 8.11 -18.54 22.90
N GLN A 46 9.10 -19.43 22.92
CA GLN A 46 9.13 -20.58 23.80
C GLN A 46 10.03 -20.37 25.03
N CYS A 47 10.92 -19.39 25.01
CA CYS A 47 11.77 -19.08 26.16
C CYS A 47 10.92 -18.66 27.37
N ARG A 48 11.34 -19.13 28.55
CA ARG A 48 10.72 -18.82 29.84
C ARG A 48 10.70 -17.32 30.08
N TRP A 49 11.77 -16.62 29.72
CA TRP A 49 11.88 -15.16 29.83
C TRP A 49 10.67 -14.44 29.24
N ASN A 50 10.40 -14.62 27.94
CA ASN A 50 9.29 -13.93 27.29
C ASN A 50 7.91 -14.40 27.78
N LYS A 51 7.77 -15.68 28.16
CA LYS A 51 6.54 -16.20 28.75
C LYS A 51 6.21 -15.51 30.08
N LEU A 52 7.21 -15.33 30.95
CA LEU A 52 7.05 -14.62 32.22
C LEU A 52 6.75 -13.14 32.00
N MET A 53 7.43 -12.49 31.04
CA MET A 53 7.14 -11.10 30.68
C MET A 53 5.70 -10.93 30.19
N ILE A 54 5.23 -11.77 29.27
CA ILE A 54 3.84 -11.74 28.78
C ILE A 54 2.87 -11.93 29.95
N LYS A 55 3.10 -12.95 30.78
CA LYS A 55 2.25 -13.24 31.94
C LYS A 55 2.16 -12.02 32.87
N LYS A 56 3.29 -11.42 33.23
CA LYS A 56 3.37 -10.24 34.10
C LYS A 56 2.59 -9.06 33.52
N ILE A 57 2.70 -8.81 32.22
CA ILE A 57 1.97 -7.72 31.54
C ILE A 57 0.47 -7.97 31.60
N VAL A 58 0.03 -9.19 31.27
CA VAL A 58 -1.39 -9.57 31.33
C VAL A 58 -1.92 -9.50 32.77
N ASP A 59 -1.15 -9.95 33.76
CA ASP A 59 -1.49 -9.85 35.18
C ASP A 59 -1.66 -8.39 35.62
N THR A 60 -0.76 -7.51 35.18
CA THR A 60 -0.83 -6.07 35.51
C THR A 60 -2.05 -5.42 34.88
N LEU A 61 -2.34 -5.70 33.61
CA LEU A 61 -3.52 -5.16 32.91
C LEU A 61 -4.83 -5.63 33.56
N LEU A 62 -4.88 -6.89 34.02
CA LEU A 62 -6.04 -7.42 34.73
C LEU A 62 -6.22 -6.75 36.10
N ALA A 63 -5.13 -6.53 36.84
CA ALA A 63 -5.17 -5.87 38.15
C ALA A 63 -5.55 -4.38 38.05
N GLU A 64 -4.96 -3.64 37.11
CA GLU A 64 -5.32 -2.22 36.84
C GLU A 64 -6.82 -2.12 36.48
N HIS A 65 -7.37 -3.09 35.76
CA HIS A 65 -8.80 -3.10 35.43
C HIS A 65 -9.73 -3.41 36.61
N GLU A 66 -9.36 -4.33 37.51
CA GLU A 66 -10.13 -4.63 38.72
C GLU A 66 -10.27 -3.40 39.64
N GLU A 67 -9.28 -2.50 39.64
CA GLU A 67 -9.27 -1.28 40.43
C GLU A 67 -10.14 -0.15 39.84
N GLU A 68 -10.27 -0.08 38.50
CA GLU A 68 -10.93 1.04 37.81
C GLU A 68 -12.46 0.91 37.65
N GLN A 69 -13.08 -0.23 38.01
CA GLN A 69 -14.54 -0.46 37.92
C GLN A 69 -15.19 -0.09 36.57
N GLU A 70 -14.44 -0.10 35.48
CA GLU A 70 -15.02 0.14 34.16
C GLU A 70 -15.76 -1.10 33.65
N ASP A 71 -16.96 -0.93 33.09
CA ASP A 71 -17.81 -1.96 32.46
C ASP A 71 -17.18 -2.50 31.14
N PHE A 72 -15.89 -2.84 31.13
CA PHE A 72 -15.19 -3.31 29.93
C PHE A 72 -15.50 -4.79 29.61
N ILE A 73 -16.23 -5.49 30.49
CA ILE A 73 -16.53 -6.92 30.35
C ILE A 73 -18.00 -7.14 30.00
N GLU A 74 -18.43 -6.64 28.84
CA GLU A 74 -19.49 -7.34 28.09
C GLU A 74 -18.90 -8.39 27.12
N VAL A 75 -17.58 -8.44 26.96
CA VAL A 75 -16.90 -9.46 26.16
C VAL A 75 -15.73 -10.02 26.97
N GLY A 76 -15.92 -11.22 27.51
CA GLY A 76 -14.92 -11.93 28.32
C GLY A 76 -13.55 -12.03 27.64
N ALA A 77 -12.70 -11.05 27.89
CA ALA A 77 -11.30 -11.05 27.48
C ALA A 77 -10.57 -12.11 28.31
N ASN A 78 -10.64 -13.35 27.83
CA ASN A 78 -9.97 -14.49 28.45
C ASN A 78 -8.47 -14.18 28.52
N ARG A 79 -7.84 -14.39 29.68
CA ARG A 79 -6.39 -14.33 29.85
C ARG A 79 -5.62 -14.98 28.69
N VAL A 80 -6.10 -16.14 28.23
CA VAL A 80 -5.54 -16.88 27.09
C VAL A 80 -5.57 -16.05 25.80
N PHE A 81 -6.64 -15.30 25.57
CA PHE A 81 -6.74 -14.38 24.43
C PHE A 81 -5.71 -13.26 24.52
N MET A 82 -5.56 -12.61 25.69
CA MET A 82 -4.57 -11.55 25.87
C MET A 82 -3.14 -12.05 25.70
N GLU A 83 -2.81 -13.21 26.27
CA GLU A 83 -1.50 -13.84 26.10
C GLU A 83 -1.21 -14.14 24.62
N ASN A 84 -2.20 -14.61 23.87
CA ASN A 84 -2.05 -14.85 22.44
C ASN A 84 -1.89 -13.55 21.65
N ALA A 85 -2.68 -12.52 21.95
CA ALA A 85 -2.51 -11.20 21.35
C ALA A 85 -1.11 -10.64 21.61
N MET A 86 -0.57 -10.83 22.82
CA MET A 86 0.80 -10.43 23.16
C MET A 86 1.86 -11.22 22.38
N LYS A 87 1.67 -12.53 22.16
CA LYS A 87 2.57 -13.34 21.31
C LYS A 87 2.57 -12.83 19.86
N ASP A 88 1.41 -12.51 19.31
CA ASP A 88 1.28 -11.98 17.95
C ASP A 88 1.96 -10.60 17.82
N LYS A 89 1.81 -9.75 18.84
CA LYS A 89 2.53 -8.47 18.93
C LYS A 89 4.04 -8.68 19.00
N LEU A 90 4.51 -9.59 19.85
CA LEU A 90 5.92 -9.90 20.00
C LEU A 90 6.54 -10.40 18.69
N ALA A 91 5.81 -11.23 17.93
CA ALA A 91 6.23 -11.67 16.61
C ALA A 91 6.36 -10.51 15.61
N THR A 92 5.41 -9.58 15.65
CA THR A 92 5.44 -8.35 14.84
C THR A 92 6.64 -7.47 15.21
N TRP A 93 6.89 -7.27 16.50
CA TRP A 93 8.01 -6.47 17.02
C TRP A 93 9.35 -7.07 16.64
N ARG A 94 9.54 -8.38 16.82
CA ARG A 94 10.75 -9.09 16.39
C ARG A 94 10.96 -8.96 14.88
N GLY A 95 9.89 -9.12 14.09
CA GLY A 95 9.94 -8.95 12.64
C GLY A 95 10.36 -7.53 12.23
N SER A 96 9.93 -6.51 12.97
CA SER A 96 10.38 -5.12 12.78
C SER A 96 11.86 -4.98 13.15
N TRP A 97 12.24 -5.36 14.36
CA TRP A 97 13.62 -5.30 14.87
C TRP A 97 14.63 -6.00 13.96
N HIS A 98 14.29 -7.19 13.44
CA HIS A 98 15.16 -7.94 12.53
C HIS A 98 15.42 -7.23 11.19
N LYS A 99 14.58 -6.26 10.79
CA LYS A 99 14.87 -5.42 9.61
C LYS A 99 16.04 -4.48 9.86
N PHE A 100 16.28 -4.08 11.11
CA PHE A 100 17.35 -3.16 11.52
C PHE A 100 18.64 -3.86 11.93
N GLN A 101 18.64 -5.20 11.95
CA GLN A 101 19.85 -5.96 12.26
C GLN A 101 20.77 -6.08 11.04
N PRO A 102 22.10 -6.01 11.26
CA PRO A 102 23.13 -6.39 10.31
C PRO A 102 22.87 -7.73 9.62
N ARG A 103 23.15 -7.80 8.32
CA ARG A 103 23.07 -9.04 7.55
C ARG A 103 24.33 -9.25 6.74
N PHE A 104 24.67 -10.52 6.53
CA PHE A 104 25.70 -10.87 5.57
C PHE A 104 25.13 -10.85 4.15
N SER A 105 25.77 -10.09 3.27
CA SER A 105 25.44 -10.03 1.85
C SER A 105 26.38 -10.96 1.07
N SER A 106 25.85 -12.09 0.59
CA SER A 106 26.63 -13.06 -0.18
C SER A 106 27.20 -12.49 -1.47
N ALA A 107 26.49 -11.54 -2.10
CA ALA A 107 26.92 -10.90 -3.35
C ALA A 107 28.14 -9.98 -3.17
N THR A 108 28.28 -9.36 -2.00
CA THR A 108 29.39 -8.44 -1.70
C THR A 108 30.42 -9.04 -0.74
N GLN A 109 30.14 -10.24 -0.21
CA GLN A 109 30.89 -10.89 0.87
C GLN A 109 31.14 -9.96 2.08
N HIS A 110 30.19 -9.07 2.35
CA HIS A 110 30.28 -8.03 3.39
C HIS A 110 29.22 -8.26 4.47
N VAL A 111 29.60 -8.02 5.72
CA VAL A 111 28.65 -7.95 6.85
C VAL A 111 28.28 -6.49 7.05
N GLU A 112 27.00 -6.17 6.87
CA GLU A 112 26.51 -4.80 7.09
C GLU A 112 26.90 -4.28 8.47
N THR A 113 27.32 -3.02 8.55
CA THR A 113 27.41 -2.32 9.84
C THR A 113 26.00 -2.02 10.38
N LEU A 114 25.89 -1.68 11.67
CA LEU A 114 24.61 -1.25 12.23
C LEU A 114 24.05 0.01 11.52
N ALA A 115 24.93 0.92 11.10
CA ALA A 115 24.53 2.12 10.35
C ALA A 115 23.95 1.77 8.97
N GLU A 116 24.58 0.83 8.26
CA GLU A 116 24.09 0.33 6.96
C GLU A 116 22.74 -0.39 7.11
N ALA A 117 22.59 -1.25 8.11
CA ALA A 117 21.34 -1.96 8.38
C ALA A 117 20.18 -1.00 8.70
N ARG A 118 20.44 0.06 9.48
CA ARG A 118 19.47 1.14 9.76
C ARG A 118 19.10 1.88 8.48
N ALA A 119 20.09 2.29 7.68
CA ALA A 119 19.85 2.99 6.41
C ALA A 119 18.99 2.13 5.46
N ARG A 120 19.28 0.83 5.35
CA ARG A 120 18.47 -0.13 4.58
C ARG A 120 17.04 -0.21 5.08
N ALA A 121 16.85 -0.32 6.40
CA ALA A 121 15.52 -0.43 7.00
C ALA A 121 14.68 0.85 6.80
N VAL A 122 15.28 2.03 6.97
CA VAL A 122 14.65 3.33 6.71
C VAL A 122 14.26 3.44 5.24
N GLN A 123 15.18 3.13 4.32
CA GLN A 123 14.90 3.16 2.89
C GLN A 123 13.77 2.20 2.51
N ALA A 124 13.74 0.99 3.07
CA ALA A 124 12.67 0.03 2.83
C ALA A 124 11.32 0.54 3.37
N LYS A 125 11.30 1.19 4.54
CA LYS A 125 10.10 1.80 5.14
C LYS A 125 9.57 2.94 4.27
N GLU A 126 10.45 3.82 3.81
CA GLU A 126 10.10 4.92 2.89
C GLU A 126 9.57 4.38 1.56
N GLN A 127 10.25 3.41 0.95
CA GLN A 127 9.78 2.76 -0.28
C GLN A 127 8.42 2.11 -0.10
N HIS A 128 8.20 1.39 1.00
CA HIS A 128 6.91 0.79 1.32
C HIS A 128 5.82 1.85 1.49
N GLN A 129 6.09 2.95 2.22
CA GLN A 129 5.13 4.05 2.37
C GLN A 129 4.80 4.69 1.01
N LEU A 130 5.79 4.93 0.16
CA LEU A 130 5.58 5.45 -1.19
C LEU A 130 4.73 4.50 -2.04
N GLN A 131 4.99 3.19 -1.97
CA GLN A 131 4.19 2.17 -2.65
C GLN A 131 2.75 2.14 -2.15
N MET A 132 2.53 2.19 -0.83
CA MET A 132 1.20 2.21 -0.23
C MET A 132 0.42 3.47 -0.59
N ARG A 133 1.06 4.65 -0.57
CA ARG A 133 0.44 5.89 -1.04
C ARG A 133 0.08 5.81 -2.52
N SER A 134 1.00 5.31 -3.36
CA SER A 134 0.73 5.11 -4.78
C SER A 134 -0.44 4.12 -5.00
N LEU A 135 -0.52 3.05 -4.22
CA LEU A 135 -1.60 2.07 -4.31
C LEU A 135 -2.94 2.70 -3.93
N ALA A 136 -3.00 3.38 -2.78
CA ALA A 136 -4.20 4.07 -2.33
C ALA A 136 -4.71 5.10 -3.35
N LEU A 137 -3.82 5.88 -3.96
CA LEU A 137 -4.17 6.82 -5.02
C LEU A 137 -4.72 6.12 -6.27
N LYS A 138 -4.15 4.98 -6.67
CA LYS A 138 -4.66 4.19 -7.80
C LYS A 138 -6.01 3.59 -7.51
N THR A 139 -6.21 3.05 -6.30
CA THR A 139 -7.50 2.52 -5.84
C THR A 139 -8.57 3.60 -5.90
N ARG A 140 -8.30 4.77 -5.31
CA ARG A 140 -9.23 5.91 -5.34
C ARG A 140 -9.57 6.35 -6.77
N LYS A 141 -8.58 6.43 -7.67
CA LYS A 141 -8.82 6.76 -9.08
C LYS A 141 -9.72 5.75 -9.77
N LEU A 142 -9.52 4.46 -9.50
CA LEU A 142 -10.35 3.40 -10.05
C LEU A 142 -11.79 3.55 -9.57
N GLU A 143 -11.98 3.69 -8.26
CA GLU A 143 -13.28 3.86 -7.61
C GLU A 143 -14.00 5.10 -8.16
N ASP A 144 -13.35 6.26 -8.16
CA ASP A 144 -13.90 7.51 -8.69
C ASP A 144 -14.37 7.37 -10.15
N ARG A 145 -13.62 6.63 -10.98
CA ARG A 145 -13.95 6.43 -12.41
C ARG A 145 -15.11 5.46 -12.59
N ILE A 146 -15.16 4.38 -11.82
CA ILE A 146 -16.27 3.43 -11.83
C ILE A 146 -17.56 4.10 -11.35
N GLU A 147 -17.49 4.86 -10.25
CA GLU A 147 -18.60 5.63 -9.71
C GLU A 147 -19.09 6.67 -10.73
N THR A 148 -18.19 7.50 -11.26
CA THR A 148 -18.52 8.52 -12.27
C THR A 148 -19.20 7.90 -13.49
N SER A 149 -18.66 6.80 -14.01
CA SER A 149 -19.23 6.14 -15.19
C SER A 149 -20.61 5.56 -14.87
N THR A 150 -20.78 4.93 -13.70
CA THR A 150 -22.07 4.37 -13.25
C THR A 150 -23.11 5.47 -13.11
N HIS A 151 -22.79 6.54 -12.39
CA HIS A 151 -23.69 7.66 -12.19
C HIS A 151 -24.08 8.35 -13.51
N THR A 152 -23.11 8.50 -14.43
CA THR A 152 -23.36 9.11 -15.75
C THR A 152 -24.29 8.23 -16.59
N ILE A 153 -24.14 6.91 -16.55
CA ILE A 153 -25.06 5.96 -17.21
C ILE A 153 -26.47 6.11 -16.64
N GLU A 154 -26.62 6.14 -15.31
CA GLU A 154 -27.91 6.27 -14.63
C GLU A 154 -28.62 7.57 -15.03
N LEU A 155 -27.94 8.72 -14.94
CA LEU A 155 -28.50 10.01 -15.35
C LEU A 155 -28.92 10.04 -16.81
N LYS A 156 -28.13 9.43 -17.70
CA LYS A 156 -28.42 9.37 -19.14
C LYS A 156 -29.60 8.47 -19.46
N ILE A 157 -29.77 7.36 -18.73
CA ILE A 157 -30.96 6.50 -18.83
C ILE A 157 -32.20 7.25 -18.33
N LEU A 158 -32.10 7.94 -17.18
CA LEU A 158 -33.21 8.71 -16.60
C LEU A 158 -33.67 9.86 -17.49
N THR A 159 -32.74 10.56 -18.15
CA THR A 159 -33.06 11.66 -19.07
C THR A 159 -33.54 11.19 -20.45
N GLY A 160 -33.40 9.91 -20.79
CA GLY A 160 -34.00 9.27 -21.97
C GLY A 160 -33.54 9.78 -23.35
N THR A 161 -32.56 10.70 -23.41
CA THR A 161 -32.20 11.44 -24.63
C THR A 161 -30.76 11.21 -25.09
N ALA A 162 -29.94 10.56 -24.27
CA ALA A 162 -28.52 10.42 -24.50
C ALA A 162 -28.19 9.22 -25.41
N ARG A 163 -27.55 9.50 -26.57
CA ARG A 163 -27.14 8.48 -27.56
C ARG A 163 -25.86 7.71 -27.17
N ASP A 164 -25.16 8.17 -26.14
CA ASP A 164 -23.83 7.69 -25.74
C ASP A 164 -23.84 6.77 -24.51
N VAL A 165 -25.00 6.34 -24.02
CA VAL A 165 -25.12 5.40 -22.88
C VAL A 165 -24.27 4.15 -23.06
N GLU A 166 -24.31 3.55 -24.26
CA GLU A 166 -23.54 2.36 -24.58
C GLU A 166 -22.03 2.63 -24.57
N THR A 167 -21.63 3.86 -24.93
CA THR A 167 -20.22 4.26 -24.87
C THR A 167 -19.75 4.34 -23.42
N TRP A 168 -20.56 4.90 -22.52
CA TRP A 168 -20.25 4.95 -21.09
C TRP A 168 -20.21 3.57 -20.44
N LYS A 169 -21.10 2.65 -20.82
CA LYS A 169 -21.05 1.24 -20.36
C LYS A 169 -19.73 0.59 -20.73
N ARG A 170 -19.33 0.70 -21.99
CA ARG A 170 -18.03 0.19 -22.46
C ARG A 170 -16.86 0.87 -21.74
N MET A 171 -16.91 2.18 -21.47
CA MET A 171 -15.86 2.86 -20.70
C MET A 171 -15.76 2.32 -19.27
N LYS A 172 -16.90 2.08 -18.61
CA LYS A 172 -16.95 1.44 -17.29
C LYS A 172 -16.33 0.04 -17.34
N ASP A 173 -16.69 -0.78 -18.33
CA ASP A 173 -16.15 -2.14 -18.49
C ASP A 173 -14.65 -2.12 -18.75
N MET A 174 -14.16 -1.22 -19.61
CA MET A 174 -12.74 -1.01 -19.86
C MET A 174 -11.99 -0.66 -18.56
N VAL A 175 -12.53 0.28 -17.76
CA VAL A 175 -11.94 0.67 -16.46
C VAL A 175 -11.94 -0.52 -15.50
N GLY A 176 -13.00 -1.33 -15.50
CA GLY A 176 -13.10 -2.58 -14.74
C GLY A 176 -12.01 -3.59 -15.11
N HIS A 177 -11.81 -3.84 -16.40
CA HIS A 177 -10.74 -4.72 -16.89
C HIS A 177 -9.35 -4.22 -16.47
N LEU A 178 -9.09 -2.92 -16.66
CA LEU A 178 -7.81 -2.30 -16.31
C LEU A 178 -7.47 -2.41 -14.81
N GLY A 179 -8.48 -2.34 -13.95
CA GLY A 179 -8.34 -2.40 -12.50
C GLY A 179 -7.34 -1.38 -11.94
N ILE A 180 -6.80 -1.67 -10.75
CA ILE A 180 -5.87 -0.78 -10.04
C ILE A 180 -4.56 -0.60 -10.84
N TRP A 181 -4.09 -1.67 -11.49
CA TRP A 181 -2.82 -1.68 -12.21
C TRP A 181 -2.84 -0.86 -13.49
N GLY A 182 -4.01 -0.75 -14.12
CA GLY A 182 -4.22 0.14 -15.26
C GLY A 182 -4.39 1.61 -14.88
N MET A 183 -4.32 1.99 -13.61
CA MET A 183 -4.36 3.40 -13.18
C MET A 183 -2.94 4.00 -13.18
N SER A 184 -2.82 5.26 -13.64
CA SER A 184 -1.52 5.94 -13.68
C SER A 184 -1.01 6.28 -12.28
N SER A 185 0.28 6.05 -12.03
CA SER A 185 0.96 6.58 -10.85
C SER A 185 1.20 8.09 -11.00
N GLU A 186 1.21 8.79 -9.88
CA GLU A 186 1.63 10.18 -9.79
C GLU A 186 2.83 10.26 -8.84
N GLU A 187 3.85 11.01 -9.23
CA GLU A 187 4.95 11.39 -8.36
C GLU A 187 4.90 12.88 -8.10
N GLU A 188 5.07 13.26 -6.85
CA GLU A 188 5.14 14.64 -6.43
C GLU A 188 6.56 15.16 -6.68
N ALA A 189 6.65 16.35 -7.25
CA ALA A 189 7.90 17.06 -7.41
C ALA A 189 7.66 18.52 -7.10
N ASP A 190 8.53 19.12 -6.30
CA ASP A 190 8.52 20.57 -6.12
C ASP A 190 9.35 21.19 -7.24
N VAL A 191 8.76 22.15 -7.95
CA VAL A 191 9.40 22.85 -9.07
C VAL A 191 9.33 24.35 -8.80
N MET A 192 10.46 25.02 -9.01
CA MET A 192 10.51 26.48 -8.98
C MET A 192 9.84 27.03 -10.25
N LEU A 193 8.69 27.67 -10.10
CA LEU A 193 7.98 28.40 -11.15
C LEU A 193 7.92 29.86 -10.73
N ASP A 194 8.49 30.75 -11.54
CA ASP A 194 8.51 32.20 -11.30
C ASP A 194 9.04 32.61 -9.91
N GLY A 195 10.07 31.91 -9.43
CA GLY A 195 10.67 32.16 -8.11
C GLY A 195 9.87 31.61 -6.93
N GLN A 196 8.75 30.92 -7.16
CA GLN A 196 7.96 30.24 -6.13
C GLN A 196 8.09 28.72 -6.22
N LEU A 197 8.18 28.06 -5.06
CA LEU A 197 8.17 26.60 -4.98
C LEU A 197 6.73 26.11 -5.16
N VAL A 198 6.44 25.49 -6.31
CA VAL A 198 5.13 24.94 -6.62
C VAL A 198 5.23 23.42 -6.67
N ARG A 199 4.39 22.74 -5.89
CA ARG A 199 4.24 21.29 -5.96
C ARG A 199 3.50 20.91 -7.24
N ILE A 200 4.12 20.10 -8.07
CA ILE A 200 3.52 19.54 -9.29
C ILE A 200 3.41 18.02 -9.18
N TYR A 201 2.41 17.47 -9.85
CA TYR A 201 2.26 16.02 -10.00
C TYR A 201 2.76 15.58 -11.38
N LYS A 202 3.81 14.75 -11.40
CA LYS A 202 4.31 14.09 -12.61
C LYS A 202 3.55 12.79 -12.82
N VAL A 203 2.75 12.72 -13.88
CA VAL A 203 1.96 11.53 -14.19
C VAL A 203 2.82 10.52 -14.94
N LYS A 204 2.96 9.32 -14.39
CA LYS A 204 3.65 8.20 -15.07
C LYS A 204 2.65 7.39 -15.88
N VAL A 205 2.85 7.38 -17.19
CA VAL A 205 2.02 6.62 -18.14
C VAL A 205 2.41 5.14 -18.12
N CYS A 206 1.43 4.25 -18.13
CA CYS A 206 1.64 2.81 -18.27
C CYS A 206 2.03 2.50 -19.73
N ILE A 207 3.29 2.14 -19.98
CA ILE A 207 3.78 1.84 -21.33
C ILE A 207 3.12 0.65 -22.00
N TRP A 208 2.69 -0.31 -21.20
CA TRP A 208 2.06 -1.51 -21.70
C TRP A 208 0.64 -1.25 -22.17
N ARG A 209 0.01 -0.14 -21.76
CA ARG A 209 -1.39 0.14 -22.00
C ARG A 209 -1.56 0.80 -23.37
N GLU A 210 -2.57 0.38 -24.11
CA GLU A 210 -2.91 0.96 -25.41
C GLU A 210 -3.07 2.49 -25.31
N PRO A 211 -2.35 3.31 -26.11
CA PRO A 211 -2.30 4.76 -25.94
C PRO A 211 -3.66 5.46 -25.96
N SER A 212 -4.60 5.04 -26.81
CA SER A 212 -5.95 5.63 -26.91
C SER A 212 -6.75 5.53 -25.61
N ILE A 213 -6.44 4.57 -24.74
CA ILE A 213 -7.06 4.44 -23.41
C ILE A 213 -6.79 5.67 -22.54
N ALA A 214 -5.64 6.34 -22.73
CA ALA A 214 -5.34 7.56 -21.99
C ALA A 214 -6.34 8.70 -22.29
N ASP A 215 -6.92 8.72 -23.49
CA ASP A 215 -7.96 9.69 -23.88
C ASP A 215 -9.30 9.36 -23.22
N TYR A 216 -9.70 8.09 -23.22
CA TYR A 216 -10.93 7.66 -22.55
C TYR A 216 -10.88 7.94 -21.05
N LEU A 217 -9.75 7.63 -20.39
CA LEU A 217 -9.59 7.93 -18.97
C LEU A 217 -9.61 9.44 -18.69
N ARG A 218 -9.07 10.27 -19.60
CA ARG A 218 -9.16 11.74 -19.48
C ARG A 218 -10.60 12.21 -19.58
N PHE A 219 -11.39 11.63 -20.46
CA PHE A 219 -12.79 11.95 -20.60
C PHE A 219 -13.59 11.62 -19.33
N VAL A 220 -13.39 10.44 -18.75
CA VAL A 220 -14.00 10.07 -17.46
C VAL A 220 -13.53 11.02 -16.35
N ASP A 221 -12.24 11.32 -16.26
CA ASP A 221 -11.68 12.25 -15.26
C ASP A 221 -12.30 13.65 -15.38
N ALA A 222 -12.56 14.13 -16.60
CA ALA A 222 -13.22 15.42 -16.83
C ALA A 222 -14.66 15.41 -16.31
N GLN A 223 -15.41 14.33 -16.56
CA GLN A 223 -16.75 14.15 -16.01
C GLN A 223 -16.73 14.05 -14.47
N THR A 224 -15.75 13.34 -13.89
CA THR A 224 -15.57 13.27 -12.44
C THR A 224 -15.37 14.67 -11.86
N ALA A 225 -14.55 15.52 -12.52
CA ALA A 225 -14.35 16.89 -12.10
C ALA A 225 -15.63 17.72 -12.17
N LEU A 226 -16.46 17.54 -13.22
CA LEU A 226 -17.77 18.19 -13.33
C LEU A 226 -18.69 17.79 -12.18
N ASN A 227 -18.77 16.50 -11.86
CA ASN A 227 -19.61 15.99 -10.77
C ASN A 227 -19.17 16.53 -9.41
N LYS A 228 -17.86 16.78 -9.21
CA LYS A 228 -17.27 17.27 -7.96
C LYS A 228 -17.18 18.80 -7.86
N LYS A 229 -17.57 19.58 -8.88
CA LYS A 229 -17.42 21.06 -8.89
C LYS A 229 -18.04 21.77 -7.67
N ASN A 230 -19.06 21.18 -7.06
CA ASN A 230 -19.77 21.76 -5.92
C ASN A 230 -19.23 21.29 -4.56
N GLN A 231 -18.20 20.46 -4.51
CA GLN A 231 -17.56 20.05 -3.27
C GLN A 231 -16.44 21.06 -2.93
N PRO A 232 -16.56 21.84 -1.85
CA PRO A 232 -15.51 22.74 -1.43
C PRO A 232 -14.25 21.94 -1.07
N GLY A 233 -13.14 22.25 -1.73
CA GLY A 233 -11.86 21.58 -1.49
C GLY A 233 -10.68 22.42 -1.99
N PRO A 234 -9.45 22.09 -1.58
CA PRO A 234 -8.25 22.75 -2.07
C PRO A 234 -8.16 22.68 -3.59
N LYS A 235 -7.75 23.78 -4.23
CA LYS A 235 -7.51 23.78 -5.68
C LYS A 235 -6.49 22.69 -6.04
N PRO A 236 -6.75 21.84 -7.04
CA PRO A 236 -5.83 20.79 -7.42
C PRO A 236 -4.50 21.39 -7.90
N ALA A 237 -3.39 20.84 -7.43
CA ALA A 237 -2.07 21.27 -7.89
C ALA A 237 -1.87 20.93 -9.38
N PRO A 238 -1.02 21.68 -10.12
CA PRO A 238 -0.79 21.44 -11.53
C PRO A 238 -0.25 20.02 -11.81
N ARG A 239 -0.76 19.40 -12.88
CA ARG A 239 -0.34 18.07 -13.33
C ARG A 239 0.48 18.19 -14.62
N VAL A 240 1.73 17.74 -14.59
CA VAL A 240 2.62 17.76 -15.75
C VAL A 240 2.75 16.35 -16.33
N ARG A 241 2.44 16.21 -17.62
CA ARG A 241 2.61 14.97 -18.39
C ARG A 241 3.72 15.18 -19.42
N ASN A 242 4.98 15.05 -19.03
CA ASN A 242 6.09 15.11 -19.98
C ASN A 242 6.54 13.67 -20.34
N PRO A 243 6.58 13.30 -21.63
CA PRO A 243 7.15 12.01 -22.08
C PRO A 243 8.58 11.76 -21.55
N GLN A 244 9.35 12.82 -21.29
CA GLN A 244 10.71 12.75 -20.75
C GLN A 244 10.76 12.38 -19.26
N HIS A 245 9.64 12.45 -18.51
CA HIS A 245 9.60 12.13 -17.08
C HIS A 245 9.58 10.62 -16.77
N GLY A 246 9.88 9.81 -17.79
CA GLY A 246 10.01 8.38 -17.67
C GLY A 246 8.66 7.67 -17.66
N PHE A 247 8.69 6.46 -18.19
CA PHE A 247 7.55 5.58 -18.19
C PHE A 247 7.31 4.96 -16.81
N GLY A 248 6.04 4.70 -16.48
CA GLY A 248 5.72 3.97 -15.26
C GLY A 248 6.33 2.58 -15.28
N LYS A 249 6.99 2.19 -14.18
CA LYS A 249 7.52 0.83 -13.97
C LYS A 249 6.44 -0.19 -13.60
N ALA A 250 5.15 0.15 -13.76
CA ALA A 250 4.06 -0.75 -13.42
C ALA A 250 4.09 -1.95 -14.36
N ALA A 251 4.15 -3.15 -13.79
CA ALA A 251 4.01 -4.38 -14.55
C ALA A 251 2.66 -4.40 -15.28
N ALA A 252 2.64 -5.00 -16.47
CA ALA A 252 1.41 -5.26 -17.18
C ALA A 252 0.62 -6.35 -16.43
N PRO A 253 -0.64 -6.13 -16.05
CA PRO A 253 -1.44 -7.15 -15.39
C PRO A 253 -1.77 -8.26 -16.39
N PRO A 254 -1.75 -9.54 -15.98
CA PRO A 254 -2.20 -10.64 -16.84
C PRO A 254 -3.73 -10.62 -17.00
N GLY A 255 -4.23 -11.34 -18.00
CA GLY A 255 -5.66 -11.56 -18.23
C GLY A 255 -6.39 -10.41 -18.92
N LEU A 256 -5.72 -9.32 -19.32
CA LEU A 256 -6.38 -8.28 -20.11
C LEU A 256 -6.60 -8.73 -21.57
N PRO A 257 -7.71 -8.31 -22.21
CA PRO A 257 -7.89 -8.43 -23.65
C PRO A 257 -6.72 -7.84 -24.44
N ARG A 258 -6.36 -8.48 -25.56
CA ARG A 258 -5.13 -8.16 -26.33
C ARG A 258 -5.01 -6.68 -26.68
N ASN A 259 -6.11 -6.07 -27.06
CA ASN A 259 -6.20 -4.71 -27.54
C ASN A 259 -6.13 -3.65 -26.41
N LEU A 260 -6.16 -4.05 -25.13
CA LEU A 260 -5.85 -3.14 -24.02
C LEU A 260 -4.35 -2.98 -23.81
N TYR A 261 -3.54 -3.84 -24.42
CA TYR A 261 -2.11 -3.68 -24.49
C TYR A 261 -1.71 -2.88 -25.73
N SER A 262 -0.68 -2.06 -25.58
CA SER A 262 0.01 -1.41 -26.69
C SER A 262 0.66 -2.46 -27.58
N SER A 263 0.33 -2.46 -28.86
CA SER A 263 0.92 -3.35 -29.87
C SER A 263 2.44 -3.19 -29.93
N THR A 264 2.92 -1.95 -30.02
CA THR A 264 4.35 -1.63 -30.06
C THR A 264 5.07 -2.09 -28.80
N TRP A 265 4.44 -2.01 -27.63
CA TRP A 265 5.02 -2.56 -26.39
C TRP A 265 5.06 -4.08 -26.40
N LEU A 266 4.01 -4.77 -26.85
CA LEU A 266 3.98 -6.24 -26.98
C LEU A 266 5.08 -6.74 -27.92
N ASP A 267 5.31 -6.05 -29.02
CA ASP A 267 6.34 -6.41 -30.01
C ASP A 267 7.77 -6.35 -29.43
N THR A 268 7.98 -5.60 -28.35
CA THR A 268 9.27 -5.59 -27.63
C THR A 268 9.46 -6.76 -26.66
N LYS A 269 8.45 -7.62 -26.47
CA LYS A 269 8.48 -8.69 -25.47
C LYS A 269 8.80 -10.05 -26.09
N THR A 270 9.41 -10.89 -25.28
CA THR A 270 9.68 -12.28 -25.67
C THR A 270 8.38 -13.08 -25.71
N PRO A 271 8.27 -14.11 -26.57
CA PRO A 271 7.10 -14.98 -26.62
C PRO A 271 6.75 -15.59 -25.25
N ALA A 272 7.76 -16.03 -24.49
CA ALA A 272 7.58 -16.56 -23.14
C ALA A 272 6.95 -15.53 -22.19
N TYR A 273 7.34 -14.26 -22.26
CA TYR A 273 6.71 -13.21 -21.44
C TYR A 273 5.26 -12.97 -21.88
N ILE A 274 4.97 -12.95 -23.18
CA ILE A 274 3.60 -12.78 -23.69
C ILE A 274 2.69 -13.92 -23.20
N GLU A 275 3.20 -15.15 -23.14
CA GLU A 275 2.46 -16.30 -22.59
C GLU A 275 2.09 -16.08 -21.11
N THR A 276 2.98 -15.51 -20.29
CA THR A 276 2.67 -15.18 -18.89
C THR A 276 1.55 -14.15 -18.71
N LEU A 277 1.26 -13.35 -19.75
CA LEU A 277 0.15 -12.39 -19.72
C LEU A 277 -1.22 -13.08 -19.83
N ASN A 278 -1.30 -14.36 -20.20
CA ASN A 278 -2.57 -15.10 -20.32
C ASN A 278 -3.65 -14.31 -21.08
N ILE A 279 -3.28 -13.76 -22.24
CA ILE A 279 -4.15 -12.86 -23.00
C ILE A 279 -5.39 -13.64 -23.49
N PRO A 280 -6.62 -13.25 -23.08
CA PRO A 280 -7.84 -13.88 -23.57
C PRO A 280 -8.00 -13.73 -25.08
N LYS A 281 -8.70 -14.68 -25.71
CA LYS A 281 -9.06 -14.60 -27.14
C LYS A 281 -10.09 -13.51 -27.41
N GLU A 282 -10.85 -13.14 -26.40
CA GLU A 282 -11.84 -12.05 -26.44
C GLU A 282 -11.13 -10.73 -26.74
N VAL A 283 -11.68 -10.01 -27.71
CA VAL A 283 -11.20 -8.68 -28.07
C VAL A 283 -12.17 -7.68 -27.46
N PHE A 284 -11.63 -6.76 -26.65
CA PHE A 284 -12.40 -5.63 -26.19
C PHE A 284 -12.54 -4.63 -27.34
N GLU A 285 -13.75 -4.22 -27.72
CA GLU A 285 -13.89 -3.23 -28.80
C GLU A 285 -13.52 -1.83 -28.30
N LEU A 286 -12.29 -1.38 -28.58
CA LEU A 286 -11.93 0.02 -28.37
C LEU A 286 -12.74 0.92 -29.30
N PHE A 287 -13.07 2.11 -28.80
CA PHE A 287 -13.85 3.06 -29.56
C PHE A 287 -13.03 3.55 -30.77
N VAL A 288 -13.53 3.33 -31.99
CA VAL A 288 -12.80 3.77 -33.20
C VAL A 288 -12.95 5.28 -33.43
N ALA A 289 -13.92 5.97 -32.80
CA ALA A 289 -14.21 7.38 -33.08
C ALA A 289 -15.16 8.06 -32.06
N ALA A 290 -15.09 7.74 -30.75
CA ALA A 290 -16.07 8.29 -29.79
C ALA A 290 -15.78 9.73 -29.32
N THR A 291 -14.53 10.18 -29.35
CA THR A 291 -14.19 11.54 -28.88
C THR A 291 -14.80 12.64 -29.74
N ASP A 292 -15.00 12.39 -31.04
CA ASP A 292 -15.65 13.37 -31.94
C ASP A 292 -17.18 13.42 -31.76
N ARG A 293 -17.81 12.36 -31.21
CA ARG A 293 -19.27 12.27 -31.02
C ARG A 293 -19.74 12.66 -29.62
N MET A 294 -18.82 12.84 -28.68
CA MET A 294 -19.12 13.22 -27.29
C MET A 294 -18.97 14.72 -27.01
N ASN A 295 -18.50 15.49 -27.99
CA ASN A 295 -18.52 16.95 -27.97
C ASN A 295 -19.88 17.46 -28.49
N LEU A 296 -20.96 17.18 -27.76
CA LEU A 296 -22.27 17.83 -27.91
C LEU A 296 -22.92 18.03 -26.54
#